data_AF-A0A258H1V5-F1
#
_entry.id   AF-A0A258H1V5-F1
#
_cell.length_a   1.000
_cell.length_b   1.000
_cell.length_c   1.000
_cell.angle_alpha   90.00
_cell.angle_beta   90.00
_cell.angle_gamma   90.00
#
_symmetry.space_group_name_H-M   'P 1'
#
loop_
_entity.id
_entity.type
_entity.pdbx_description
1 polymer ?
#
loop_
_entity_poly.entity_id
_entity_poly.type
_entity_poly.pdbx_seq_one_letter_code
_entity_poly.pdbx_strand_id
1 'polypeptide(L)' 'MGTAFKAGDFVQHLVTKEYWKVTRADGDWIECKSTSPGPTIEAKFFPDNLQLFDVSRFRVDMPNQGFA' A
#
# COMPACT_ATOMS: atom_id res chain seq x y z
N MET A 1 -8.27 -17.14 7.49
CA MET A 1 -8.89 -15.96 6.85
C MET A 1 -7.78 -15.22 6.14
N GLY A 2 -7.94 -14.83 4.88
CA GLY A 2 -6.88 -14.16 4.12
C GLY A 2 -6.97 -12.63 4.22
N THR A 3 -5.84 -11.97 4.04
CA THR A 3 -5.67 -10.53 4.01
C THR A 3 -6.53 -9.92 2.89
N ALA A 4 -7.14 -8.76 3.14
CA ALA A 4 -8.01 -8.09 2.15
C ALA A 4 -7.24 -7.44 1.00
N PHE A 5 -5.92 -7.34 1.16
CA PHE A 5 -4.96 -6.72 0.25
C PHE A 5 -4.46 -7.70 -0.82
N LYS A 6 -4.10 -7.17 -1.98
CA LYS A 6 -3.52 -7.94 -3.09
C LYS A 6 -2.28 -7.24 -3.63
N ALA A 7 -1.35 -8.02 -4.17
CA ALA A 7 -0.23 -7.47 -4.92
C ALA A 7 -0.75 -6.56 -6.05
N GLY A 8 -0.21 -5.35 -6.15
CA GLY A 8 -0.64 -4.30 -7.06
C GLY A 8 -1.58 -3.26 -6.44
N ASP A 9 -2.17 -3.53 -5.28
CA ASP A 9 -3.01 -2.54 -4.58
C ASP A 9 -2.16 -1.34 -4.13
N PHE A 10 -2.79 -0.16 -4.14
CA PHE A 10 -2.25 1.03 -3.49
C PHE A 10 -3.00 1.27 -2.19
N VAL A 11 -2.24 1.44 -1.12
CA VAL A 11 -2.76 1.58 0.24
C VAL A 11 -2.21 2.86 0.86
N GLN A 12 -3.03 3.55 1.63
CA GLN A 12 -2.57 4.72 2.39
C GLN A 12 -2.27 4.31 3.82
N HIS A 13 -1.07 4.62 4.31
CA HIS A 13 -0.74 4.47 5.72
C HIS A 13 -1.43 5.58 6.52
N LEU A 14 -2.33 5.20 7.43
CA LEU A 14 -3.23 6.13 8.14
C LEU A 14 -2.50 7.07 9.08
N VAL A 15 -1.33 6.67 9.60
CA VAL A 15 -0.52 7.47 10.54
C VAL A 15 0.33 8.49 9.80
N THR A 16 1.13 8.06 8.82
CA THR A 16 2.05 8.96 8.09
C THR A 16 1.39 9.66 6.91
N LYS A 17 0.18 9.23 6.52
CA LYS A 17 -0.56 9.68 5.32
C LYS A 17 0.13 9.36 4.00
N GLU A 18 1.20 8.56 4.02
CA GLU A 18 1.93 8.16 2.82
C GLU A 18 1.21 7.06 2.04
N TYR A 19 1.46 7.04 0.73
CA TYR A 19 0.96 6.00 -0.16
C TYR A 19 2.02 4.93 -0.41
N TRP A 20 1.57 3.68 -0.40
CA TRP A 20 2.40 2.51 -0.55
C TRP A 20 1.77 1.58 -1.59
N LYS A 21 2.60 0.94 -2.39
CA LYS A 21 2.19 -0.09 -3.33
C LYS A 21 2.46 -1.46 -2.72
N VAL A 22 1.44 -2.30 -2.63
CA VAL A 22 1.57 -3.69 -2.22
C VAL A 22 2.31 -4.45 -3.31
N THR A 23 3.48 -4.99 -3.00
CA THR A 23 4.28 -5.79 -3.92
C THR A 23 3.97 -7.28 -3.78
N ARG A 24 3.65 -7.72 -2.56
CA ARG A 24 3.16 -9.07 -2.26
C ARG A 24 2.09 -9.04 -1.18
N ALA A 25 1.17 -9.98 -1.27
CA ALA A 25 0.18 -10.24 -0.23
C ALA A 25 0.08 -11.75 -0.06
N ASP A 26 0.21 -12.21 1.17
CA ASP A 26 0.02 -13.59 1.61
C ASP A 26 -0.99 -13.56 2.75
N GLY A 27 -1.69 -14.66 3.02
CA GLY A 27 -2.92 -14.68 3.82
C GLY A 27 -2.92 -13.83 5.10
N ASP A 28 -1.78 -13.65 5.77
CA ASP A 28 -1.70 -12.87 7.00
C ASP A 28 -0.82 -11.60 6.89
N TRP A 29 -0.11 -11.36 5.79
CA TRP A 29 0.86 -10.25 5.72
C TRP A 29 0.98 -9.66 4.32
N ILE A 30 1.51 -8.43 4.25
CA ILE A 30 1.81 -7.76 2.99
C ILE A 30 3.24 -7.22 2.96
N GLU A 31 3.87 -7.25 1.79
CA GLU A 31 5.07 -6.48 1.48
C GLU A 31 4.63 -5.25 0.67
N CYS A 32 5.15 -4.09 1.06
CA CYS A 32 4.80 -2.81 0.48
C CYS A 32 6.04 -2.00 0.17
N LYS A 33 5.93 -1.17 -0.88
CA LYS A 33 6.95 -0.21 -1.28
C LYS A 33 6.38 1.20 -1.28
N SER A 34 7.07 2.14 -0.62
CA SER A 34 6.66 3.56 -0.61
C SER A 34 6.65 4.13 -2.04
N THR A 35 5.63 4.94 -2.36
CA THR A 35 5.51 5.64 -3.64
C THR A 35 6.00 7.10 -3.56
N SER A 36 6.50 7.55 -2.40
CA SER A 36 6.99 8.90 -2.21
C SER A 36 8.24 9.16 -3.09
N PRO A 37 8.40 10.38 -3.66
CA PRO A 37 9.59 10.75 -4.41
C PRO A 37 10.79 10.81 -3.45
N GLY A 38 11.65 9.80 -3.50
CA GLY A 38 12.76 9.65 -2.56
C GLY A 38 13.35 8.24 -2.56
N PRO A 39 14.13 7.88 -1.52
CA PRO A 39 14.62 6.53 -1.38
C PRO A 39 13.45 5.56 -1.32
N THR A 40 13.53 4.51 -2.14
CA THR A 40 12.59 3.40 -2.08
C THR A 40 12.73 2.73 -0.72
N ILE A 41 11.65 2.78 0.07
CA ILE A 41 11.53 2.03 1.32
C ILE A 41 10.62 0.83 1.05
N GLU A 42 11.11 -0.36 1.40
CA GLU A 42 10.33 -1.60 1.37
C GLU A 42 10.10 -2.06 2.80
N ALA A 43 8.84 -2.43 3.11
CA ALA A 43 8.45 -2.84 4.45
C ALA A 43 7.45 -4.00 4.39
N LYS A 44 7.52 -4.87 5.40
CA LYS A 44 6.61 -6.00 5.58
C LYS A 44 5.71 -5.74 6.79
N PHE A 45 4.41 -5.87 6.60
CA PHE A 45 3.39 -5.63 7.63
C PHE A 45 2.61 -6.90 7.93
N PHE A 46 2.48 -7.21 9.22
CA PHE A 46 1.78 -8.36 9.78
C PHE A 46 0.37 -7.96 10.26
N PRO A 47 -0.52 -8.91 10.62
CA PRO A 47 -1.94 -8.63 10.88
C PRO A 47 -2.19 -7.47 11.84
N ASP A 48 -1.40 -7.37 12.91
CA ASP A 48 -1.52 -6.32 13.93
C ASP A 48 -1.29 -4.90 13.39
N ASN A 49 -0.57 -4.79 12.26
CA ASN A 49 -0.26 -3.53 11.58
C ASN A 49 -1.13 -3.29 10.34
N LEU A 50 -1.86 -4.29 9.85
CA LEU A 50 -2.69 -4.14 8.65
C LEU A 50 -3.83 -3.12 8.85
N GLN A 51 -4.32 -2.97 10.08
CA GLN A 51 -5.29 -1.94 10.46
C GLN A 51 -4.76 -0.49 10.33
N LEU A 52 -3.45 -0.30 10.18
CA LEU A 52 -2.84 1.01 9.94
C LEU A 52 -2.98 1.46 8.49
N PHE A 53 -3.51 0.61 7.61
CA PHE A 53 -3.73 0.94 6.22
C PHE A 53 -5.21 1.16 5.96
N ASP A 54 -5.51 2.21 5.20
CA ASP A 54 -6.83 2.37 4.64
C ASP A 54 -7.04 1.31 3.55
N VAL A 55 -7.99 0.40 3.81
CA VAL A 55 -8.41 -0.67 2.89
C VAL A 55 -9.49 -0.20 1.92
N SER A 56 -9.93 1.06 2.03
CA SER A 56 -10.70 1.72 0.99
C SER A 56 -9.90 1.56 -0.29
N ARG A 57 -10.31 0.61 -1.14
CA ARG A 57 -9.67 0.38 -2.43
C ARG A 57 -9.84 1.66 -3.21
N PHE A 58 -8.84 2.53 -3.14
CA PHE A 58 -8.65 3.54 -4.13
C PHE A 58 -8.37 2.73 -5.40
N ARG A 59 -9.41 2.44 -6.18
CA ARG A 59 -9.24 2.38 -7.63
C ARG A 59 -8.79 3.78 -7.98
N VAL A 60 -7.48 3.97 -7.85
CA VAL A 60 -6.86 5.13 -8.42
C VAL A 60 -6.93 4.84 -9.91
N ASP A 61 -8.06 5.18 -10.54
CA ASP A 61 -7.99 5.92 -11.79
C ASP A 61 -7.13 7.13 -11.44
N MET A 62 -5.82 6.95 -11.42
CA MET A 62 -4.90 8.06 -11.56
C MET A 62 -5.20 8.45 -13.00
N PRO A 63 -5.95 9.55 -13.28
CA PRO A 63 -5.75 10.19 -14.55
C PRO A 63 -4.23 10.36 -14.65
N ASN A 64 -3.69 10.06 -15.82
CA ASN A 64 -2.33 10.37 -16.21
C ASN A 64 -2.07 11.87 -15.93
N GLN A 65 -1.79 12.22 -14.67
CA GLN A 65 -1.46 13.57 -14.25
C GLN A 65 0.00 13.71 -14.63
N GLY A 66 0.16 14.30 -15.81
CA GLY A 66 1.43 14.60 -16.42
C GLY A 66 2.36 15.23 -15.42
N PHE A 67 3.52 14.61 -15.26
CA PHE A 67 4.74 15.37 -15.04
C PHE A 67 5.12 16.01 -16.39
N ALA A 68 4.46 17.12 -16.73
CA ALA A 68 4.87 18.20 -17.65
C ALA A 68 3.75 19.23 -17.76
#